data_AF-A0A0B7MLL2-F1
#
_entry.id   AF-A0A0B7MLL2-F1
#
_cell.length_a   1.000
_cell.length_b   1.000
_cell.length_c   1.000
_cell.angle_alpha   90.00
_cell.angle_beta   90.00
_cell.angle_gamma   90.00
#
_symmetry.space_group_name_H-M   'P 1'
#
loop_
_entity.id
_entity.type
_entity.pdbx_description
1 polymer ?
#
loop_
_entity_poly.entity_id
_entity_poly.type
_entity_poly.pdbx_seq_one_letter_code
_entity_poly.pdbx_strand_id
1 'polypeptide(L)'
;MLSPPQVQGKDGEHHQYYAYVLEAVLILSNGMVLPLMSEFLENDTELEKIESDEEWKQDCELKAFYRLATQLKKEFPRLRLTLLLDGLYANGPVIEICRKNKWQFMIVLKDDSLPSVWEEVNGLMRLDTKRENYYERIWQGRQQTFRWVNDIDYEYGYRRAKILKIHVVICKESWEEIELVTCRGVTKTTRYAWISSDPIKKTNIHARSNLIARKRWLQENTILKEKDQGYHYEHIFSHNWNAMKGYHYLMHIGRMLNEMVLHSVCLT
;
A
#
# COMPACT_ATOMS: atom_id res chain seq x y z
N MET A 1 -29.47 -4.02 6.63
CA MET A 1 -28.63 -3.49 7.73
C MET A 1 -27.23 -3.99 7.44
N LEU A 2 -26.27 -3.11 7.14
CA LEU A 2 -24.96 -3.53 6.66
C LEU A 2 -24.20 -4.31 7.74
N SER A 3 -23.55 -5.40 7.34
CA SER A 3 -22.86 -6.34 8.23
C SER A 3 -21.39 -6.52 7.80
N PRO A 4 -20.49 -6.86 8.75
CA PRO A 4 -19.10 -7.14 8.42
C PRO A 4 -18.96 -8.44 7.59
N PRO A 5 -17.86 -8.59 6.82
CA PRO A 5 -17.55 -9.80 6.07
C PRO A 5 -17.54 -11.07 6.93
N GLN A 6 -18.06 -12.16 6.36
CA GLN A 6 -18.13 -13.48 7.00
C GLN A 6 -17.06 -14.42 6.42
N VAL A 7 -16.31 -15.12 7.28
CA VAL A 7 -15.38 -16.17 6.86
C VAL A 7 -15.82 -17.49 7.48
N GLN A 8 -15.98 -18.53 6.66
CA GLN A 8 -16.30 -19.87 7.15
C GLN A 8 -15.10 -20.43 7.92
N GLY A 9 -15.32 -20.84 9.17
CA GLY A 9 -14.29 -21.48 9.99
C GLY A 9 -13.82 -22.81 9.39
N LYS A 10 -12.59 -23.22 9.73
CA LYS A 10 -11.97 -24.47 9.22
C LYS A 10 -12.79 -25.74 9.47
N ASP A 11 -13.72 -25.70 10.42
CA ASP A 11 -14.55 -26.85 10.82
C ASP A 11 -15.98 -26.79 10.26
N GLY A 12 -16.30 -25.83 9.37
CA GLY A 12 -17.59 -25.75 8.66
C GLY A 12 -18.81 -25.36 9.50
N GLU A 13 -18.75 -25.42 10.84
CA GLU A 13 -19.89 -25.19 11.74
C GLU A 13 -20.02 -23.74 12.28
N HIS A 14 -18.99 -22.89 12.12
CA HIS A 14 -19.01 -21.52 12.65
C HIS A 14 -18.56 -20.47 11.62
N HIS A 15 -19.38 -19.45 11.39
CA HIS A 15 -19.01 -18.25 10.65
C HIS A 15 -18.32 -17.25 11.59
N GLN A 16 -17.10 -16.85 11.27
CA GLN A 16 -16.38 -15.78 11.97
C GLN A 16 -16.59 -14.46 11.23
N TYR A 17 -17.01 -13.44 11.96
CA TYR A 17 -17.18 -12.09 11.44
C TYR A 17 -15.88 -11.31 11.64
N TYR A 18 -15.31 -10.82 10.55
CA TYR A 18 -14.11 -9.99 10.59
C TYR A 18 -14.47 -8.56 10.19
N ALA A 19 -14.22 -7.62 11.10
CA ALA A 19 -14.33 -6.19 10.81
C ALA A 19 -13.11 -5.76 9.99
N TYR A 20 -13.27 -5.65 8.67
CA TYR A 20 -12.22 -5.14 7.79
C TYR A 20 -12.47 -3.66 7.49
N VAL A 21 -11.42 -2.86 7.65
CA VAL A 21 -11.43 -1.43 7.33
C VAL A 21 -10.21 -1.12 6.49
N LEU A 22 -10.42 -0.48 5.34
CA LEU A 22 -9.35 0.04 4.52
C LEU A 22 -9.05 1.48 4.95
N GLU A 23 -7.82 1.71 5.39
CA GLU A 23 -7.37 3.00 5.90
C GLU A 23 -6.53 3.78 4.88
N ALA A 24 -6.91 5.03 4.64
CA ALA A 24 -6.05 6.04 4.04
C ALA A 24 -5.40 6.89 5.13
N VAL A 25 -4.07 6.94 5.09
CA VAL A 25 -3.24 7.68 6.05
C VAL A 25 -2.34 8.64 5.28
N LEU A 26 -2.26 9.88 5.76
CA LEU A 26 -1.39 10.91 5.19
C LEU A 26 0.00 10.84 5.85
N ILE A 27 1.03 10.71 5.03
CA ILE A 27 2.42 10.69 5.49
C ILE A 27 3.12 11.96 5.00
N LEU A 28 3.65 12.73 5.95
CA LEU A 28 4.33 14.00 5.66
C LEU A 28 5.85 13.83 5.60
N SER A 29 6.52 14.82 5.00
CA SER A 29 7.98 14.81 4.84
C SER A 29 8.72 14.77 6.17
N ASN A 30 8.20 15.48 7.18
CA ASN A 30 8.71 15.54 8.56
C ASN A 30 8.46 14.27 9.39
N GLY A 31 7.86 13.23 8.81
CA GLY A 31 7.60 11.95 9.48
C GLY A 31 6.26 11.88 10.22
N MET A 32 5.47 12.96 10.24
CA MET A 32 4.13 12.94 10.81
C MET A 32 3.20 12.06 9.98
N VAL A 33 2.40 11.25 10.66
CA VAL A 33 1.48 10.26 10.07
C VAL A 33 0.07 10.50 10.62
N LEU A 34 -0.84 10.97 9.78
CA LEU A 34 -2.18 11.37 10.18
C LEU A 34 -3.25 10.48 9.54
N PRO A 35 -4.20 9.94 10.30
CA PRO A 35 -5.38 9.31 9.71
C PRO A 35 -6.12 10.31 8.82
N LEU A 36 -6.58 9.86 7.64
CA LEU A 36 -7.26 10.73 6.68
C LEU A 36 -8.70 10.30 6.42
N MET A 37 -8.90 9.05 6.01
CA MET A 37 -10.21 8.48 5.69
C MET A 37 -10.20 6.96 5.89
N SER A 38 -11.36 6.43 6.26
CA SER A 38 -11.57 5.00 6.51
C SER A 38 -12.72 4.51 5.63
N GLU A 39 -12.55 3.36 4.99
CA GLU A 39 -13.60 2.69 4.22
C GLU A 39 -13.85 1.31 4.82
N PHE A 40 -15.02 1.13 5.42
CA PHE A 40 -15.42 -0.15 5.97
C PHE A 40 -15.78 -1.11 4.83
N LEU A 41 -15.27 -2.34 4.90
CA LEU A 41 -15.72 -3.40 4.03
C LEU A 41 -17.02 -3.94 4.63
N GLU A 42 -18.10 -3.90 3.85
CA GLU A 42 -19.44 -4.22 4.32
C GLU A 42 -20.16 -5.07 3.26
N ASN A 43 -20.84 -6.13 3.70
CA ASN A 43 -21.73 -6.89 2.84
C ASN A 43 -23.15 -6.30 2.93
N ASP A 44 -23.86 -6.27 1.79
CA ASP A 44 -25.26 -5.87 1.75
C ASP A 44 -26.16 -7.01 2.28
N THR A 45 -27.23 -6.65 2.98
CA THR A 45 -28.29 -7.56 3.45
C THR A 45 -28.97 -8.36 2.35
N GLU A 46 -28.94 -7.89 1.11
CA GLU A 46 -29.48 -8.67 -0.03
C GLU A 46 -28.50 -9.76 -0.51
N LEU A 47 -27.20 -9.61 -0.24
CA LEU A 47 -26.19 -10.64 -0.51
C LEU A 47 -26.22 -11.75 0.54
N GLU A 48 -26.65 -11.44 1.78
CA GLU A 48 -26.86 -12.43 2.84
C GLU A 48 -27.96 -13.46 2.56
N LYS A 49 -28.81 -13.21 1.55
CA LYS A 49 -29.91 -14.10 1.14
C LYS A 49 -29.51 -15.07 0.02
N ILE A 50 -28.30 -14.97 -0.52
CA ILE A 50 -27.85 -15.80 -1.64
C ILE A 50 -27.28 -17.10 -1.05
N GLU A 51 -27.98 -18.23 -1.20
CA GLU A 51 -27.54 -19.53 -0.65
C GLU A 51 -26.42 -20.21 -1.47
N SER A 52 -26.01 -19.63 -2.60
CA SER A 52 -24.95 -20.15 -3.47
C SER A 52 -23.63 -19.41 -3.23
N ASP A 53 -22.61 -20.14 -2.76
CA ASP A 53 -21.23 -19.65 -2.58
C ASP A 53 -20.63 -19.07 -3.88
N GLU A 54 -21.10 -19.51 -5.06
CA GLU A 54 -20.61 -19.07 -6.37
C GLU A 54 -21.14 -17.67 -6.77
N GLU A 55 -22.30 -17.26 -6.24
CA GLU A 55 -22.91 -15.95 -6.47
C GLU A 55 -22.65 -14.96 -5.32
N TRP A 56 -22.24 -15.46 -4.14
CA TRP A 56 -21.87 -14.65 -2.99
C TRP A 56 -20.54 -13.90 -3.24
N LYS A 57 -20.62 -12.69 -3.81
CA LYS A 57 -19.45 -11.81 -3.99
C LYS A 57 -19.27 -10.88 -2.80
N GLN A 58 -18.50 -11.33 -1.82
CA GLN A 58 -18.10 -10.49 -0.68
C GLN A 58 -17.48 -9.17 -1.12
N ASP A 59 -17.63 -8.16 -0.27
CA ASP A 59 -16.85 -6.95 -0.39
C ASP A 59 -15.36 -7.26 -0.22
N CYS A 60 -14.52 -6.50 -0.91
CA CYS A 60 -13.08 -6.75 -0.92
C CYS A 60 -12.29 -5.44 -0.93
N GLU A 61 -11.02 -5.54 -0.56
CA GLU A 61 -10.14 -4.39 -0.39
C GLU A 61 -10.05 -3.52 -1.67
N LEU A 62 -10.05 -4.14 -2.86
CA LEU A 62 -10.06 -3.39 -4.13
C LEU A 62 -11.37 -2.62 -4.37
N LYS A 63 -12.53 -3.18 -4.01
CA LYS A 63 -13.82 -2.48 -4.12
C LYS A 63 -13.87 -1.31 -3.13
N ALA A 64 -13.43 -1.54 -1.89
CA ALA A 64 -13.28 -0.50 -0.88
C ALA A 64 -12.35 0.63 -1.39
N PHE A 65 -11.21 0.29 -1.99
CA PHE A 65 -10.31 1.28 -2.58
C PHE A 65 -11.00 2.16 -3.63
N TYR A 66 -11.84 1.60 -4.49
CA TYR A 66 -12.56 2.40 -5.49
C TYR A 66 -13.54 3.39 -4.87
N ARG A 67 -14.25 2.99 -3.81
CA ARG A 67 -15.14 3.87 -3.04
C ARG A 67 -14.34 4.96 -2.33
N LEU A 68 -13.29 4.55 -1.61
CA LEU A 68 -12.38 5.45 -0.90
C LEU A 68 -11.71 6.45 -1.83
N ALA A 69 -11.20 6.02 -2.98
CA ALA A 69 -10.57 6.90 -3.97
C ALA A 69 -11.57 7.94 -4.54
N THR A 70 -12.83 7.53 -4.73
CA THR A 70 -13.89 8.44 -5.18
C THR A 70 -14.17 9.51 -4.12
N GLN A 71 -14.34 9.10 -2.86
CA GLN A 71 -14.56 10.02 -1.74
C GLN A 71 -13.35 10.95 -1.51
N LEU A 72 -12.14 10.40 -1.54
CA LEU A 72 -10.90 11.16 -1.39
C LEU A 72 -10.78 12.27 -2.43
N LYS A 73 -11.13 11.97 -3.70
CA LYS A 73 -11.10 12.98 -4.76
C LYS A 73 -12.20 14.02 -4.60
N LYS A 74 -13.37 13.63 -4.09
CA LYS A 74 -14.49 14.54 -3.84
C LYS A 74 -14.17 15.54 -2.73
N GLU A 75 -13.64 15.08 -1.60
CA GLU A 75 -13.33 15.93 -0.45
C GLU A 75 -12.05 16.76 -0.69
N PHE A 76 -11.06 16.21 -1.40
CA PHE A 76 -9.78 16.87 -1.66
C PHE A 76 -9.47 17.02 -3.16
N PRO A 77 -10.29 17.75 -3.94
CA PRO A 77 -10.19 17.78 -5.40
C PRO A 77 -8.87 18.36 -5.92
N ARG A 78 -8.28 19.28 -5.17
CA ARG A 78 -7.04 20.00 -5.52
C ARG A 78 -5.78 19.46 -4.85
N LEU A 79 -5.91 18.51 -3.91
CA LEU A 79 -4.78 17.98 -3.19
C LEU A 79 -3.93 17.11 -4.13
N ARG A 80 -2.63 17.43 -4.20
CA ARG A 80 -1.66 16.66 -4.97
C ARG A 80 -1.16 15.52 -4.09
N LEU A 81 -1.50 14.30 -4.47
CA LEU A 81 -1.18 13.10 -3.71
C LEU A 81 -0.17 12.23 -4.46
N THR A 82 0.70 11.59 -3.69
CA THR A 82 1.49 10.44 -4.11
C THR A 82 1.04 9.24 -3.30
N LEU A 83 0.37 8.27 -3.93
CA LEU A 83 -0.13 7.08 -3.26
C LEU A 83 1.00 6.05 -3.08
N LEU A 84 1.10 5.49 -1.88
CA LEU A 84 2.03 4.40 -1.56
C LEU A 84 1.21 3.13 -1.39
N LEU A 85 1.26 2.25 -2.38
CA LEU A 85 0.35 1.11 -2.45
C LEU A 85 1.13 -0.21 -2.40
N ASP A 86 0.48 -1.22 -1.87
CA ASP A 86 1.00 -2.58 -1.82
C ASP A 86 0.90 -3.30 -3.18
N GLY A 87 1.28 -4.57 -3.23
CA GLY A 87 1.25 -5.34 -4.47
C GLY A 87 -0.15 -5.73 -4.97
N LEU A 88 -1.18 -5.73 -4.12
CA LEU A 88 -2.57 -6.00 -4.53
C LEU A 88 -3.08 -4.93 -5.50
N TYR A 89 -2.62 -3.69 -5.31
CA TYR A 89 -2.98 -2.53 -6.12
C TYR A 89 -2.20 -2.42 -7.43
N ALA A 90 -1.27 -3.33 -7.73
CA ALA A 90 -0.51 -3.36 -8.97
C ALA A 90 -1.36 -3.88 -10.15
N ASN A 91 -2.41 -3.15 -10.51
CA ASN A 91 -3.33 -3.51 -11.58
C ASN A 91 -3.81 -2.29 -12.38
N GLY A 92 -4.23 -2.55 -13.62
CA GLY A 92 -4.59 -1.51 -14.59
C GLY A 92 -5.69 -0.56 -14.11
N PRO A 93 -6.84 -1.05 -13.58
CA PRO A 93 -7.89 -0.17 -13.05
C PRO A 93 -7.40 0.81 -11.98
N VAL A 94 -6.59 0.35 -11.02
CA VAL A 94 -6.04 1.23 -9.98
C VAL A 94 -5.11 2.29 -10.58
N ILE A 95 -4.22 1.89 -11.49
CA ILE A 95 -3.32 2.82 -12.18
C ILE A 95 -4.11 3.84 -13.00
N GLU A 96 -5.16 3.42 -13.71
CA GLU A 96 -6.05 4.29 -14.50
C GLU A 96 -6.73 5.35 -13.62
N ILE A 97 -7.23 4.95 -12.44
CA ILE A 97 -7.84 5.89 -11.47
C ILE A 97 -6.82 6.92 -10.99
N CYS A 98 -5.60 6.47 -10.64
CA CYS A 98 -4.54 7.38 -10.22
C CYS A 98 -4.22 8.40 -11.31
N ARG A 99 -4.06 7.96 -12.56
CA ARG A 99 -3.81 8.83 -13.72
C ARG A 99 -4.96 9.81 -13.96
N LYS A 100 -6.21 9.34 -13.93
CA LYS A 100 -7.41 10.18 -14.10
C LYS A 100 -7.48 11.28 -13.04
N ASN A 101 -7.12 10.95 -11.79
CA ASN A 101 -7.14 11.90 -10.68
C ASN A 101 -5.90 12.81 -10.60
N LYS A 102 -4.93 12.62 -11.52
CA LYS A 102 -3.61 13.28 -11.52
C LYS A 102 -2.81 13.01 -10.24
N TRP A 103 -2.98 11.82 -9.68
CA TRP A 103 -2.22 11.34 -8.55
C TRP A 103 -0.95 10.63 -9.02
N GLN A 104 0.13 10.88 -8.27
CA GLN A 104 1.36 10.14 -8.40
C GLN A 104 1.25 8.84 -7.59
N PHE A 105 2.08 7.84 -7.87
CA PHE A 105 2.08 6.60 -7.12
C PHE A 105 3.45 5.93 -7.10
N MET A 106 3.68 5.17 -6.02
CA MET A 106 4.70 4.15 -5.88
C MET A 106 4.00 2.88 -5.40
N ILE A 107 3.85 1.89 -6.28
CA ILE A 107 3.15 0.63 -6.01
C ILE A 107 4.19 -0.48 -5.89
N VAL A 108 4.11 -1.34 -4.87
CA VAL A 108 4.99 -2.51 -4.78
C VAL A 108 4.73 -3.44 -5.95
N LEU A 109 5.78 -3.88 -6.64
CA LEU A 109 5.69 -4.87 -7.71
C LEU A 109 6.20 -6.21 -7.17
N LYS A 110 5.29 -7.16 -6.95
CA LYS A 110 5.65 -8.53 -6.52
C LYS A 110 6.20 -9.31 -7.72
N ASP A 111 7.03 -10.31 -7.44
CA ASP A 111 7.70 -11.10 -8.50
C ASP A 111 6.73 -11.97 -9.31
N ASP A 112 5.63 -12.40 -8.69
CA ASP A 112 4.55 -13.16 -9.30
C ASP A 112 3.47 -12.29 -9.96
N SER A 113 3.55 -10.96 -9.80
CA SER A 113 2.60 -10.01 -10.36
C SER A 113 3.06 -9.46 -11.71
N LEU A 114 2.11 -9.21 -12.62
CA LEU A 114 2.34 -8.62 -13.95
C LEU A 114 3.50 -9.29 -14.76
N PRO A 115 3.37 -10.58 -15.14
CA PRO A 115 4.46 -11.31 -15.80
C PRO A 115 5.00 -10.66 -17.07
N SER A 116 4.13 -10.05 -17.90
CA SER A 116 4.54 -9.37 -19.13
C SER A 116 5.40 -8.13 -18.85
N VAL A 117 5.08 -7.38 -17.79
CA VAL A 117 5.89 -6.24 -17.33
C VAL A 117 7.26 -6.74 -16.88
N TRP A 118 7.32 -7.84 -16.14
CA TRP A 118 8.60 -8.43 -15.72
C TRP A 118 9.43 -8.94 -16.89
N GLU A 119 8.81 -9.57 -17.88
CA GLU A 119 9.49 -10.03 -19.09
C GLU A 119 10.18 -8.87 -19.82
N GLU A 120 9.45 -7.78 -20.03
CA GLU A 120 9.98 -6.58 -20.68
C GLU A 120 11.07 -5.90 -19.84
N VAL A 121 10.84 -5.72 -18.53
CA VAL A 121 11.84 -5.17 -17.59
C VAL A 121 13.13 -5.98 -17.63
N ASN A 122 13.03 -7.30 -17.53
CA ASN A 122 14.19 -8.18 -17.54
C ASN A 122 14.91 -8.16 -18.89
N GLY A 123 14.17 -8.11 -20.00
CA GLY A 123 14.74 -7.94 -21.34
C GLY A 123 15.53 -6.64 -21.48
N LEU A 124 14.91 -5.51 -21.12
CA LEU A 124 15.54 -4.19 -21.20
C LEU A 124 16.74 -4.06 -20.25
N MET A 125 16.65 -4.61 -19.04
CA MET A 125 17.78 -4.63 -18.09
C MET A 125 18.97 -5.48 -18.57
N ARG A 126 18.74 -6.53 -19.36
CA ARG A 126 19.82 -7.32 -19.98
C ARG A 126 20.50 -6.55 -21.10
N LEU A 127 19.76 -5.70 -21.82
CA LEU A 127 20.29 -4.86 -22.89
C LEU A 127 21.07 -3.64 -22.38
N ASP A 128 20.81 -3.17 -21.15
CA ASP A 128 21.57 -2.09 -20.48
C ASP A 128 22.98 -2.54 -20.04
N THR A 129 23.81 -2.88 -21.02
CA THR A 129 25.20 -3.30 -20.84
C THR A 129 26.10 -2.15 -20.37
N LYS A 130 25.75 -0.90 -20.72
CA LYS A 130 26.48 0.32 -20.36
C LYS A 130 26.17 0.85 -18.96
N ARG A 131 25.22 0.23 -18.24
CA ARG A 131 24.76 0.66 -16.91
C ARG A 131 24.27 2.12 -16.91
N GLU A 132 23.55 2.50 -17.94
CA GLU A 132 22.98 3.85 -18.06
C GLU A 132 21.87 4.05 -17.02
N ASN A 133 21.07 3.00 -16.77
CA ASN A 133 19.99 2.99 -15.79
C ASN A 133 20.41 2.30 -14.48
N TYR A 134 21.55 2.74 -13.94
CA TYR A 134 22.17 2.19 -12.73
C TYR A 134 22.57 3.29 -11.75
N TYR A 135 22.38 3.04 -10.45
CA TYR A 135 22.86 3.93 -9.39
C TYR A 135 23.17 3.16 -8.11
N GLU A 136 24.27 3.51 -7.45
CA GLU A 136 24.65 2.93 -6.16
C GLU A 136 24.74 4.01 -5.09
N ARG A 137 24.38 3.63 -3.87
CA ARG A 137 24.48 4.51 -2.71
C ARG A 137 24.49 3.71 -1.41
N ILE A 138 25.12 4.25 -0.39
CA ILE A 138 24.90 3.82 1.00
C ILE A 138 23.84 4.72 1.64
N TRP A 139 22.80 4.12 2.23
CA TRP A 139 21.76 4.83 2.95
C TRP A 139 21.31 4.04 4.17
N GLN A 140 21.26 4.70 5.34
CA GLN A 140 20.94 4.08 6.64
C GLN A 140 21.73 2.78 6.91
N GLY A 141 23.03 2.78 6.64
CA GLY A 141 23.91 1.63 6.87
C GLY A 141 23.76 0.48 5.87
N ARG A 142 22.95 0.63 4.83
CA ARG A 142 22.76 -0.38 3.78
C ARG A 142 23.39 0.06 2.47
N GLN A 143 24.12 -0.84 1.82
CA GLN A 143 24.53 -0.65 0.44
C GLN A 143 23.35 -0.94 -0.47
N GLN A 144 22.98 0.04 -1.30
CA GLN A 144 21.85 -0.03 -2.20
C GLN A 144 22.32 0.05 -3.64
N THR A 145 21.89 -0.91 -4.44
CA THR A 145 22.06 -0.91 -5.90
C THR A 145 20.70 -0.78 -6.55
N PHE A 146 20.53 0.29 -7.33
CA PHE A 146 19.32 0.58 -8.05
C PHE A 146 19.47 0.32 -9.54
N ARG A 147 18.42 -0.26 -10.13
CA ARG A 147 18.20 -0.31 -11.57
C ARG A 147 16.78 0.12 -11.88
N TRP A 148 16.55 0.73 -13.03
CA TRP A 148 15.20 1.10 -13.43
C TRP A 148 15.01 0.97 -14.94
N VAL A 149 13.75 0.91 -15.33
CA VAL A 149 13.31 0.92 -16.73
C VAL A 149 12.10 1.84 -16.80
N ASN A 150 12.09 2.75 -17.77
CA ASN A 150 11.01 3.69 -17.97
C ASN A 150 10.20 3.32 -19.21
N ASP A 151 8.95 3.82 -19.26
CA ASP A 151 8.11 3.79 -20.47
C ASP A 151 7.69 2.38 -20.93
N ILE A 152 7.54 1.46 -19.97
CA ILE A 152 7.04 0.10 -20.17
C ILE A 152 5.55 0.19 -20.51
N ASP A 153 5.15 -0.53 -21.56
CA ASP A 153 3.76 -0.60 -21.98
C ASP A 153 3.03 -1.72 -21.24
N TYR A 154 2.23 -1.33 -20.25
CA TYR A 154 1.42 -2.26 -19.47
C TYR A 154 0.02 -2.40 -20.08
N GLU A 155 -0.22 -3.56 -20.69
CA GLU A 155 -1.52 -3.88 -21.28
C GLU A 155 -2.48 -4.51 -20.26
N TYR A 156 -3.76 -4.11 -20.30
CA TYR A 156 -4.81 -4.67 -19.46
C TYR A 156 -6.21 -4.56 -20.10
N GLY A 157 -7.21 -5.14 -19.44
CA GLY A 157 -8.60 -5.16 -19.89
C GLY A 157 -8.94 -6.33 -20.81
N TYR A 158 -10.19 -6.39 -21.27
CA TYR A 158 -10.66 -7.46 -22.15
C TYR A 158 -9.80 -7.49 -23.42
N ARG A 159 -9.20 -8.66 -23.70
CA ARG A 159 -8.24 -8.86 -24.81
C ARG A 159 -7.10 -7.83 -24.84
N ARG A 160 -6.67 -7.31 -23.68
CA ARG A 160 -5.55 -6.36 -23.55
C ARG A 160 -5.71 -5.06 -24.37
N ALA A 161 -6.95 -4.60 -24.53
CA ALA A 161 -7.27 -3.45 -25.37
C ALA A 161 -6.79 -2.09 -24.82
N LYS A 162 -6.37 -2.01 -23.55
CA LYS A 162 -5.89 -0.78 -22.93
C LYS A 162 -4.40 -0.88 -22.61
N ILE A 163 -3.67 0.20 -22.86
CA ILE A 163 -2.22 0.30 -22.60
C ILE A 163 -1.96 1.48 -21.67
N LEU A 164 -1.15 1.25 -20.63
CA LEU A 164 -0.69 2.27 -19.69
C LEU A 164 0.83 2.31 -19.66
N LYS A 165 1.41 3.51 -19.75
CA LYS A 165 2.85 3.68 -19.53
C LYS A 165 3.17 3.70 -18.04
N ILE A 166 4.09 2.82 -17.65
CA ILE A 166 4.59 2.70 -16.28
C ILE A 166 6.11 2.70 -16.26
N HIS A 167 6.66 2.97 -15.07
CA HIS A 167 8.11 2.98 -14.84
C HIS A 167 8.42 2.02 -13.69
N VAL A 168 9.44 1.18 -13.81
CA VAL A 168 9.80 0.20 -12.79
C VAL A 168 11.18 0.52 -12.24
N VAL A 169 11.30 0.52 -10.91
CA VAL A 169 12.58 0.62 -10.21
C VAL A 169 12.77 -0.58 -9.30
N ILE A 170 13.96 -1.15 -9.34
CA ILE A 170 14.41 -2.25 -8.49
C ILE A 170 15.55 -1.73 -7.62
N CYS A 171 15.45 -1.97 -6.31
CA CYS A 171 16.49 -1.70 -5.34
C CYS A 171 16.93 -3.02 -4.71
N LYS A 172 18.20 -3.37 -4.85
CA LYS A 172 18.82 -4.44 -4.08
C LYS A 172 19.60 -3.82 -2.93
N GLU A 173 19.36 -4.29 -1.72
CA GLU A 173 20.10 -3.88 -0.54
C GLU A 173 20.98 -5.01 -0.03
N SER A 174 22.13 -4.65 0.52
CA SER A 174 22.97 -5.53 1.33
C SER A 174 23.46 -4.82 2.58
N TRP A 175 23.56 -5.57 3.68
CA TRP A 175 24.14 -5.11 4.94
C TRP A 175 24.76 -6.27 5.69
N GLU A 176 25.65 -5.95 6.62
CA GLU A 176 26.24 -6.94 7.53
C GLU A 176 25.46 -6.96 8.84
N GLU A 177 25.19 -8.17 9.32
CA GLU A 177 24.54 -8.40 10.61
C GLU A 177 25.33 -9.47 11.35
N ILE A 178 25.43 -9.36 12.67
CA ILE A 178 26.08 -10.40 13.49
C ILE A 178 25.03 -11.44 13.83
N GLU A 179 25.24 -12.66 13.38
CA GLU A 179 24.37 -13.78 13.74
C GLU A 179 24.57 -14.12 15.22
N LEU A 180 23.51 -13.96 16.03
CA LEU A 180 23.56 -14.10 17.49
C LEU A 180 24.04 -15.48 17.96
N VAL A 181 23.81 -16.53 17.17
CA VAL A 181 24.17 -17.90 17.53
C VAL A 181 25.65 -18.19 17.26
N THR A 182 26.16 -17.75 16.11
CA THR A 182 27.52 -18.08 15.67
C THR A 182 28.53 -16.97 15.97
N CYS A 183 28.05 -15.78 16.36
CA CYS A 183 28.83 -14.55 16.52
C CYS A 183 29.65 -14.19 15.27
N ARG A 184 29.21 -14.60 14.08
CA ARG A 184 29.85 -14.30 12.80
C ARG A 184 29.09 -13.22 12.05
N GLY A 185 29.83 -12.39 11.32
CA GLY A 185 29.24 -11.46 10.36
C GLY A 185 28.63 -12.22 9.19
N VAL A 186 27.34 -12.01 8.96
CA VAL A 186 26.61 -12.55 7.81
C VAL A 186 26.11 -11.39 6.95
N THR A 187 26.35 -11.46 5.64
CA THR A 187 25.79 -10.51 4.70
C THR A 187 24.34 -10.88 4.42
N LYS A 188 23.41 -10.00 4.79
CA LYS A 188 22.00 -10.10 4.43
C LYS A 188 21.75 -9.31 3.15
N THR A 189 20.78 -9.77 2.38
CA THR A 189 20.33 -9.05 1.18
C THR A 189 18.82 -8.99 1.12
N THR A 190 18.28 -7.97 0.48
CA THR A 190 16.84 -7.84 0.21
C THR A 190 16.64 -7.14 -1.11
N ARG A 191 15.54 -7.46 -1.81
CA ARG A 191 15.17 -6.81 -3.06
C ARG A 191 13.80 -6.19 -2.92
N TYR A 192 13.69 -4.96 -3.38
CA TYR A 192 12.44 -4.23 -3.52
C TYR A 192 12.23 -3.87 -4.99
N ALA A 193 10.98 -3.92 -5.44
CA ALA A 193 10.59 -3.46 -6.75
C ALA A 193 9.33 -2.61 -6.64
N TRP A 194 9.29 -1.51 -7.38
CA TRP A 194 8.16 -0.60 -7.39
C TRP A 194 7.80 -0.15 -8.79
N ILE A 195 6.50 0.01 -9.03
CA ILE A 195 5.94 0.75 -10.16
C ILE A 195 5.79 2.22 -9.75
N SER A 196 6.37 3.11 -10.55
CA SER A 196 6.28 4.56 -10.41
C SER A 196 5.40 5.14 -11.51
N SER A 197 4.65 6.17 -11.15
CA SER A 197 3.86 6.99 -12.07
C SER A 197 4.70 7.91 -12.95
N ASP A 198 5.85 8.38 -12.49
CA ASP A 198 6.75 9.23 -13.29
C ASP A 198 8.07 8.52 -13.58
N PRO A 199 8.79 8.95 -14.64
CA PRO A 199 10.10 8.42 -14.98
C PRO A 199 11.11 8.49 -13.83
N ILE A 200 11.84 7.40 -13.65
CA ILE A 200 12.94 7.30 -12.70
C ILE A 200 14.21 7.80 -13.36
N LYS A 201 14.97 8.58 -12.60
CA LYS A 201 16.25 9.17 -13.00
C LYS A 201 17.21 9.12 -11.81
N LYS A 202 18.52 9.15 -12.06
CA LYS A 202 19.56 9.21 -11.01
C LYS A 202 19.29 10.32 -9.98
N THR A 203 18.75 11.46 -10.42
CA THR A 203 18.47 12.62 -9.57
C THR A 203 17.24 12.45 -8.66
N ASN A 204 16.24 11.64 -9.04
CA ASN A 204 15.00 11.48 -8.28
C ASN A 204 14.87 10.14 -7.56
N ILE A 205 15.73 9.16 -7.88
CA ILE A 205 15.61 7.78 -7.41
C ILE A 205 15.68 7.67 -5.90
N HIS A 206 16.53 8.48 -5.26
CA HIS A 206 16.61 8.51 -3.81
C HIS A 206 15.31 9.01 -3.17
N ALA A 207 14.75 10.11 -3.70
CA ALA A 207 13.51 10.67 -3.19
C ALA A 207 12.35 9.69 -3.38
N ARG A 208 12.21 9.10 -4.58
CA ARG A 208 11.12 8.16 -4.88
C ARG A 208 11.20 6.85 -4.12
N SER A 209 12.38 6.24 -4.07
CA SER A 209 12.53 4.92 -3.43
C SER A 209 12.66 5.06 -1.91
N ASN A 210 13.64 5.82 -1.42
CA ASN A 210 13.96 5.85 0.01
C ASN A 210 13.07 6.79 0.82
N LEU A 211 12.74 7.97 0.29
CA LEU A 211 11.98 8.98 1.05
C LEU A 211 10.46 8.86 0.86
N ILE A 212 10.02 8.14 -0.18
CA ILE A 212 8.60 7.98 -0.53
C ILE A 212 8.22 6.50 -0.41
N ALA A 213 8.63 5.62 -1.32
CA ALA A 213 8.13 4.25 -1.39
C ALA A 213 8.36 3.43 -0.10
N ARG A 214 9.51 3.59 0.56
CA ARG A 214 9.80 2.93 1.86
C ARG A 214 8.89 3.39 2.99
N LYS A 215 8.34 4.60 2.92
CA LYS A 215 7.42 5.11 3.95
C LYS A 215 6.10 4.33 3.98
N ARG A 216 5.79 3.47 2.99
CA ARG A 216 4.68 2.52 3.08
C ARG A 216 4.76 1.66 4.35
N TRP A 217 5.97 1.31 4.81
CA TRP A 217 6.16 0.56 6.05
C TRP A 217 5.65 1.31 7.31
N LEU A 218 5.58 2.65 7.28
CA LEU A 218 5.00 3.43 8.38
C LEU A 218 3.50 3.15 8.57
N GLN A 219 2.81 2.64 7.55
CA GLN A 219 1.42 2.20 7.67
C GLN A 219 1.29 0.92 8.52
N GLU A 220 2.26 0.01 8.47
CA GLU A 220 2.25 -1.19 9.33
C GLU A 220 2.48 -0.80 10.78
N ASN A 221 3.44 0.10 11.05
CA ASN A 221 3.67 0.62 12.40
C ASN A 221 2.46 1.39 12.94
N THR A 222 1.74 2.09 12.07
CA THR A 222 0.50 2.79 12.37
C THR A 222 -0.54 1.83 12.94
N ILE A 223 -0.74 0.67 12.30
CA ILE A 223 -1.67 -0.36 12.77
C ILE A 223 -1.19 -0.96 14.10
N LEU A 224 0.11 -1.20 14.28
CA LEU A 224 0.66 -1.68 15.55
C LEU A 224 0.41 -0.69 16.70
N LYS A 225 0.55 0.61 16.46
CA LYS A 225 0.21 1.64 17.47
C LYS A 225 -1.27 1.58 17.87
N GLU A 226 -2.18 1.41 16.90
CA GLU A 226 -3.62 1.32 17.17
C GLU A 226 -3.99 0.07 17.99
N LYS A 227 -3.23 -1.02 17.82
CA LYS A 227 -3.41 -2.24 18.62
C LYS A 227 -2.86 -2.09 20.04
N ASP A 228 -1.60 -1.64 20.16
CA ASP A 228 -0.82 -1.82 21.37
C ASP A 228 -0.64 -0.55 22.22
N GLN A 229 -0.96 0.65 21.70
CA GLN A 229 -0.70 1.93 22.38
C GLN A 229 -1.97 2.63 22.86
N GLY A 230 -2.89 1.87 23.46
CA GLY A 230 -4.03 2.41 24.21
C GLY A 230 -5.29 2.73 23.41
N TYR A 231 -5.33 2.46 22.10
CA TYR A 231 -6.55 2.54 21.29
C TYR A 231 -7.35 1.22 21.30
N HIS A 232 -6.78 0.14 21.83
CA HIS A 232 -7.43 -1.14 22.15
C HIS A 232 -8.25 -1.75 21.00
N TYR A 233 -7.74 -1.67 19.77
CA TYR A 233 -8.43 -2.18 18.58
C TYR A 233 -8.67 -3.70 18.57
N GLU A 234 -8.00 -4.45 19.45
CA GLU A 234 -8.22 -5.89 19.62
C GLU A 234 -9.40 -6.21 20.56
N HIS A 235 -9.94 -5.21 21.26
CA HIS A 235 -11.04 -5.38 22.20
C HIS A 235 -12.39 -5.04 21.55
N ILE A 236 -13.36 -5.94 21.68
CA ILE A 236 -14.73 -5.72 21.19
C ILE A 236 -15.51 -4.96 22.26
N PHE A 237 -15.65 -3.64 22.10
CA PHE A 237 -16.43 -2.79 23.01
C PHE A 237 -17.94 -2.80 22.74
N SER A 238 -18.36 -3.28 21.58
CA SER A 238 -19.77 -3.41 21.21
C SER A 238 -19.95 -4.45 20.12
N HIS A 239 -21.08 -5.15 20.12
CA HIS A 239 -21.52 -5.99 19.01
C HIS A 239 -22.39 -5.22 18.00
N ASN A 240 -22.72 -3.96 18.27
CA ASN A 240 -23.45 -3.12 17.33
C ASN A 240 -22.47 -2.53 16.30
N TRP A 241 -22.67 -2.85 15.03
CA TRP A 241 -21.76 -2.44 13.95
C TRP A 241 -21.60 -0.91 13.83
N ASN A 242 -22.69 -0.16 13.96
CA ASN A 242 -22.62 1.30 13.90
C ASN A 242 -21.89 1.89 15.12
N ALA A 243 -22.03 1.27 16.30
CA ALA A 243 -21.26 1.66 17.48
C ALA A 243 -19.77 1.38 17.30
N MET A 244 -19.40 0.26 16.67
CA MET A 244 -18.00 -0.05 16.33
C MET A 244 -17.42 0.97 15.35
N LYS A 245 -18.17 1.33 14.29
CA LYS A 245 -17.76 2.39 13.37
C LYS A 245 -17.58 3.74 14.07
N GLY A 246 -18.50 4.09 14.96
CA GLY A 246 -18.41 5.30 15.77
C GLY A 246 -17.16 5.32 16.65
N TYR A 247 -16.86 4.21 17.33
CA TYR A 247 -15.64 4.05 18.14
C TYR A 247 -14.39 4.25 17.29
N HIS A 248 -14.32 3.60 16.12
CA HIS A 248 -13.21 3.72 15.18
C HIS A 248 -12.91 5.18 14.81
N TYR A 249 -13.94 5.93 14.41
CA TYR A 249 -13.76 7.34 14.06
C TYR A 249 -13.28 8.19 15.24
N LEU A 250 -13.81 7.96 16.46
CA LEU A 250 -13.37 8.66 17.66
C LEU A 250 -11.90 8.38 17.98
N MET A 251 -11.45 7.13 17.82
CA MET A 251 -10.04 6.77 18.02
C MET A 251 -9.14 7.42 16.98
N HIS A 252 -9.56 7.49 15.72
CA HIS A 252 -8.81 8.18 14.67
C HIS A 252 -8.67 9.69 14.94
N ILE A 253 -9.72 10.33 15.47
CA ILE A 253 -9.66 11.74 15.90
C ILE A 253 -8.68 11.89 17.07
N GLY A 254 -8.79 11.05 18.11
CA GLY A 254 -7.87 11.08 19.24
C GLY A 254 -6.42 10.90 18.82
N ARG A 255 -6.17 9.96 17.89
CA ARG A 255 -4.87 9.72 17.31
C ARG A 255 -4.33 10.91 16.53
N MET A 256 -5.15 11.51 15.67
CA MET A 256 -4.78 12.70 14.92
C MET A 256 -4.32 13.82 15.86
N LEU A 257 -5.07 14.07 16.94
CA LEU A 257 -4.71 15.07 17.94
C LEU A 257 -3.38 14.74 18.64
N ASN A 258 -3.17 13.48 19.04
CA ASN A 258 -1.93 13.05 19.69
C ASN A 258 -0.71 13.22 18.76
N GLU A 259 -0.81 12.81 17.51
CA GLU A 259 0.28 12.96 16.53
C GLU A 259 0.57 14.45 16.26
N MET A 260 -0.47 15.30 16.17
CA MET A 260 -0.27 16.75 16.05
C MET A 260 0.43 17.36 17.27
N VAL A 261 0.11 16.91 18.49
CA VAL A 261 0.78 17.38 19.72
C VAL A 261 2.23 16.93 19.76
N LEU A 262 2.52 15.66 19.43
CA LEU A 262 3.89 15.12 19.39
C LEU A 262 4.77 15.86 18.37
N HIS A 263 4.18 16.28 17.25
CA HIS A 263 4.87 17.00 16.19
C HIS A 263 4.71 18.53 16.29
N SER A 264 4.14 19.07 17.37
CA SER A 264 3.84 20.50 17.53
C SER A 264 5.05 21.42 17.37
N VAL A 265 6.23 20.98 17.85
CA VAL A 265 7.50 21.71 17.71
C VAL A 265 8.00 21.74 16.26
N CYS A 266 7.55 20.81 15.42
CA CYS A 266 7.88 20.75 13.99
C CYS A 266 6.84 21.47 13.11
N LEU A 267 5.81 22.08 13.70
CA LEU A 267 4.76 22.84 12.99
C LEU A 267 4.98 24.36 13.02
N THR A 268 5.97 24.84 13.78
CA THR A 268 6.47 26.23 13.80
C THR A 268 7.62 26.40 12.83
#